data_AF-A0A6C0KLQ7-F1
#
_entry.id   AF-A0A6C0KLQ7-F1
#
_cell.length_a   1.000
_cell.length_b   1.000
_cell.length_c   1.000
_cell.angle_alpha   90.00
_cell.angle_beta   90.00
_cell.angle_gamma   90.00
#
_symmetry.space_group_name_H-M   'P 1'
#
loop_
_entity.id
_entity.type
_entity.pdbx_description
1 polymer ?
#
loop_
_entity_poly.entity_id
_entity_poly.type
_entity_poly.pdbx_seq_one_letter_code
_entity_poly.pdbx_strand_id
1 'polypeptide(L)'
;MDNTITIQNIQEYTQQIINGNLVLTRIIPFVNEATLFQKNLRGSSILECKINNINNDIKKYKKILIYLYSTIDMETILQNTILNISQQEIYDRGFEYYTNLGISIQGADARRTLKEIINIIQIKNYSMELKIKLRNDEVIHFII
;
A
#
# COMPACT_ATOMS: atom_id res chain seq x y z
N MET A 1 -44.97 22.54 -1.37
CA MET A 1 -44.16 21.30 -1.31
C MET A 1 -42.77 21.71 -1.70
N ASP A 2 -41.80 21.40 -0.85
CA ASP A 2 -40.41 21.76 -1.12
C ASP A 2 -39.85 20.74 -2.11
N ASN A 3 -39.74 21.14 -3.38
CA ASN A 3 -39.32 20.27 -4.49
C ASN A 3 -37.79 20.19 -4.60
N THR A 4 -37.10 20.22 -3.45
CA THR A 4 -35.66 20.41 -3.38
C THR A 4 -34.98 19.12 -2.93
N ILE A 5 -33.91 18.72 -3.60
CA ILE A 5 -33.01 17.64 -3.16
C ILE A 5 -31.78 18.27 -2.54
N THR A 6 -31.53 17.99 -1.26
CA THR A 6 -30.36 18.49 -0.53
C THR A 6 -29.38 17.35 -0.26
N ILE A 7 -28.12 17.53 -0.65
CA ILE A 7 -27.05 16.56 -0.45
C ILE A 7 -26.00 17.19 0.46
N GLN A 8 -25.73 16.52 1.58
CA GLN A 8 -24.73 16.97 2.54
C GLN A 8 -23.32 16.60 2.06
N ASN A 9 -22.33 17.42 2.44
CA ASN A 9 -20.92 17.22 2.12
C ASN A 9 -20.63 17.09 0.63
N ILE A 10 -21.22 17.97 -0.18
CA ILE A 10 -21.06 17.94 -1.65
C ILE A 10 -19.59 18.04 -2.10
N GLN A 11 -18.72 18.62 -1.26
CA GLN A 11 -17.27 18.66 -1.45
C GLN A 11 -16.58 17.27 -1.46
N GLU A 12 -17.25 16.21 -1.00
CA GLU A 12 -16.78 14.83 -1.13
C GLU A 12 -17.09 14.21 -2.51
N TYR A 13 -17.63 14.98 -3.46
CA TYR A 13 -18.08 14.46 -4.75
C TYR A 13 -17.61 15.34 -5.91
N THR A 14 -17.30 14.68 -7.04
CA THR A 14 -17.31 15.35 -8.35
C THR A 14 -18.72 15.32 -8.92
N GLN A 15 -19.06 16.35 -9.71
CA GLN A 15 -20.43 16.58 -10.18
C GLN A 15 -20.44 16.66 -11.71
N GLN A 16 -21.37 15.96 -12.35
CA GLN A 16 -21.53 15.95 -13.80
C GLN A 16 -23.03 15.86 -14.16
N ILE A 17 -23.44 16.47 -15.27
CA ILE A 17 -24.78 16.26 -15.85
C ILE A 17 -24.64 15.34 -17.05
N ILE A 18 -25.26 14.15 -17.02
CA ILE A 18 -25.22 13.17 -18.11
C ILE A 18 -26.66 12.82 -18.50
N ASN A 19 -27.03 13.10 -19.75
CA ASN A 19 -28.38 12.87 -20.30
C ASN A 19 -29.50 13.46 -19.42
N GLY A 20 -29.29 14.68 -18.90
CA GLY A 20 -30.24 15.37 -18.02
C GLY A 20 -30.23 14.92 -16.56
N ASN A 21 -29.35 13.98 -16.17
CA ASN A 21 -29.24 13.49 -14.80
C ASN A 21 -28.02 14.09 -14.10
N LEU A 22 -28.18 14.51 -12.83
CA LEU A 22 -27.04 14.83 -11.95
C LEU A 22 -26.37 13.53 -11.49
N VAL A 23 -25.12 13.34 -11.88
CA VAL A 23 -24.25 12.24 -11.47
C VAL A 23 -23.22 12.76 -10.48
N LEU A 24 -23.19 12.16 -9.30
CA LEU A 24 -22.20 12.45 -8.26
C LEU A 24 -21.26 11.26 -8.10
N THR A 25 -19.97 11.48 -8.30
CA THR A 25 -18.95 10.45 -8.05
C THR A 25 -18.18 10.82 -6.80
N ARG A 26 -18.15 9.93 -5.81
CA ARG A 26 -17.43 10.19 -4.57
C ARG A 26 -15.94 10.39 -4.85
N ILE A 27 -15.39 11.51 -4.42
CA ILE A 27 -13.95 11.73 -4.31
C ILE A 27 -13.46 10.78 -3.24
N ILE A 28 -12.56 9.88 -3.60
CA ILE A 28 -11.93 9.01 -2.62
C ILE A 28 -10.66 9.74 -2.18
N PRO A 29 -10.64 10.37 -0.98
CA PRO A 29 -9.48 11.14 -0.56
C PRO A 29 -8.29 10.21 -0.38
N PHE A 30 -7.15 10.62 -0.91
CA PHE A 30 -5.89 9.99 -0.59
C PHE A 30 -5.53 10.29 0.86
N VAL A 31 -5.13 9.27 1.61
CA VAL A 31 -4.61 9.43 2.96
C VAL A 31 -3.10 9.59 2.90
N ASN A 32 -2.54 10.39 3.81
CA ASN A 32 -1.09 10.45 4.01
C ASN A 32 -0.61 9.27 4.87
N GLU A 33 0.71 9.13 5.00
CA GLU A 33 1.35 8.05 5.75
C GLU A 33 0.91 8.02 7.23
N ALA A 34 0.79 9.18 7.87
CA ALA A 34 0.39 9.27 9.28
C ALA A 34 -1.03 8.73 9.48
N THR A 35 -1.98 9.13 8.63
CA THR A 35 -3.36 8.64 8.66
C THR A 35 -3.44 7.15 8.31
N LEU A 36 -2.68 6.69 7.32
CA LEU A 36 -2.59 5.27 6.96
C LEU A 36 -2.20 4.42 8.16
N PHE A 37 -1.15 4.81 8.89
CA PHE A 37 -0.68 4.08 10.06
C PHE A 37 -1.46 4.34 11.35
N GLN A 38 -2.53 5.14 11.33
CA GLN A 38 -3.52 5.12 12.41
C GLN A 38 -4.56 3.99 12.23
N LYS A 39 -4.65 3.41 11.03
CA LYS A 39 -5.61 2.35 10.70
C LYS A 39 -5.12 0.97 11.15
N ASN A 40 -6.07 0.07 11.43
CA ASN A 40 -5.78 -1.31 11.77
C ASN A 40 -5.59 -2.15 10.49
N LEU A 41 -4.33 -2.39 10.12
CA LEU A 41 -3.97 -3.16 8.94
C LEU A 41 -4.09 -4.68 9.11
N ARG A 42 -4.40 -5.18 10.33
CA ARG A 42 -4.51 -6.62 10.59
C ARG A 42 -5.69 -7.22 9.83
N GLY A 43 -5.39 -8.19 8.96
CA GLY A 43 -6.38 -8.82 8.09
C GLY A 43 -6.83 -7.95 6.92
N SER A 44 -6.11 -6.86 6.63
CA SER A 44 -6.32 -6.10 5.40
C SER A 44 -5.83 -6.86 4.17
N SER A 45 -6.35 -6.46 3.01
CA SER A 45 -5.97 -6.98 1.70
C SER A 45 -5.66 -5.84 0.75
N ILE A 46 -4.71 -6.06 -0.15
CA ILE A 46 -4.38 -5.09 -1.20
C ILE A 46 -5.31 -5.35 -2.37
N LEU A 47 -6.06 -4.32 -2.77
CA LEU A 47 -6.92 -4.35 -3.94
C LEU A 47 -6.14 -3.98 -5.21
N GLU A 48 -5.27 -2.98 -5.09
CA GLU A 48 -4.51 -2.41 -6.21
C GLU A 48 -3.17 -1.88 -5.68
N CYS A 49 -2.11 -2.08 -6.45
CA CYS A 49 -0.80 -1.50 -6.20
C CYS A 49 -0.21 -1.05 -7.54
N LYS A 50 0.13 0.23 -7.66
CA LYS A 50 0.92 0.75 -8.77
C LYS A 50 2.24 1.26 -8.24
N ILE A 51 3.32 0.99 -8.94
CA ILE A 51 4.66 1.50 -8.65
C ILE A 51 5.16 2.15 -9.93
N ASN A 52 5.57 3.42 -9.87
CA ASN A 52 5.92 4.23 -11.05
C ASN A 52 4.83 4.21 -12.13
N ASN A 53 3.56 4.34 -11.71
CA ASN A 53 2.35 4.25 -12.54
C ASN A 53 2.12 2.90 -13.25
N ILE A 54 2.94 1.88 -12.98
CA ILE A 54 2.77 0.53 -13.52
C ILE A 54 1.96 -0.30 -12.53
N ASN A 55 0.81 -0.83 -12.99
CA ASN A 55 0.00 -1.71 -12.17
C ASN A 55 0.73 -3.03 -11.91
N ASN A 56 0.93 -3.32 -10.64
CA ASN A 56 1.48 -4.57 -10.15
C ASN A 56 0.29 -5.40 -9.62
N ASP A 57 -0.02 -6.53 -10.25
CA ASP A 57 -1.09 -7.46 -9.79
C ASP A 57 -0.67 -8.25 -8.52
N ILE A 58 0.00 -7.55 -7.59
CA ILE A 58 0.56 -8.10 -6.36
C ILE A 58 -0.34 -7.70 -5.20
N LYS A 59 -1.14 -8.66 -4.73
CA LYS A 59 -2.16 -8.43 -3.69
C LYS A 59 -1.71 -8.72 -2.26
N LYS A 60 -0.41 -8.98 -2.05
CA LYS A 60 0.16 -9.32 -0.74
C LYS A 60 1.34 -8.40 -0.42
N TYR A 61 1.34 -7.77 0.76
CA TYR A 61 2.43 -6.89 1.21
C TYR A 61 3.80 -7.57 1.08
N LYS A 62 3.95 -8.80 1.58
CA LYS A 62 5.22 -9.55 1.49
C LYS A 62 5.70 -9.68 0.04
N LYS A 63 4.81 -9.95 -0.91
CA LYS A 63 5.18 -10.07 -2.32
C LYS A 63 5.62 -8.73 -2.93
N ILE A 64 4.99 -7.62 -2.53
CA ILE A 64 5.41 -6.28 -2.96
C ILE A 64 6.81 -5.98 -2.42
N LEU A 65 7.06 -6.30 -1.15
CA LEU A 65 8.38 -6.13 -0.55
C LEU A 65 9.46 -6.92 -1.29
N ILE A 66 9.23 -8.21 -1.56
CA ILE A 66 10.17 -9.04 -2.31
C ILE A 66 10.39 -8.52 -3.74
N TYR A 67 9.32 -8.07 -4.40
CA TYR A 67 9.44 -7.40 -5.68
C TYR A 67 10.35 -6.17 -5.59
N LEU A 68 10.12 -5.27 -4.63
CA LEU A 68 10.94 -4.07 -4.45
C LEU A 68 12.41 -4.40 -4.15
N TYR A 69 12.66 -5.36 -3.24
CA TYR A 69 14.02 -5.84 -2.97
C TYR A 69 14.71 -6.40 -4.21
N SER A 70 13.98 -7.03 -5.12
CA SER A 70 14.56 -7.50 -6.39
C SER A 70 14.94 -6.38 -7.37
N THR A 71 14.52 -5.13 -7.11
CA THR A 71 14.83 -3.96 -7.95
C THR A 71 15.98 -3.11 -7.40
N ILE A 72 16.57 -3.49 -6.27
CA ILE A 72 17.64 -2.75 -5.60
C ILE A 72 18.80 -3.68 -5.26
N ASP A 73 20.00 -3.11 -5.10
CA ASP A 73 21.18 -3.88 -4.73
C ASP A 73 21.16 -4.28 -3.25
N MET A 74 21.87 -5.38 -2.95
CA MET A 74 21.93 -5.95 -1.61
C MET A 74 22.49 -4.98 -0.58
N GLU A 75 23.49 -4.19 -0.93
CA GLU A 75 24.12 -3.25 -0.01
C GLU A 75 23.11 -2.20 0.46
N THR A 76 22.33 -1.64 -0.46
CA THR A 76 21.23 -0.72 -0.16
C THR A 76 20.20 -1.36 0.77
N ILE A 77 19.83 -2.63 0.57
CA ILE A 77 18.90 -3.34 1.46
C ILE A 77 19.49 -3.43 2.87
N LEU A 78 20.73 -3.93 3.00
CA LEU A 78 21.40 -4.16 4.29
C LEU A 78 21.57 -2.87 5.11
N GLN A 79 21.86 -1.75 4.44
CA GLN A 79 22.10 -0.46 5.09
C GLN A 79 20.81 0.24 5.55
N ASN A 80 19.68 -0.01 4.87
CA ASN A 80 18.47 0.80 5.05
C ASN A 80 17.25 0.03 5.55
N THR A 81 17.28 -1.31 5.59
CA THR A 81 16.09 -2.08 6.01
C THR A 81 15.74 -1.84 7.48
N ILE A 82 14.44 -1.79 7.77
CA ILE A 82 13.94 -1.80 9.17
C ILE A 82 13.57 -3.21 9.65
N LEU A 83 13.72 -4.22 8.79
CA LEU A 83 13.41 -5.61 9.08
C LEU A 83 14.64 -6.35 9.59
N ASN A 84 14.40 -7.43 10.32
CA ASN A 84 15.47 -8.32 10.71
C ASN A 84 15.80 -9.25 9.53
N ILE A 85 17.00 -9.12 8.98
CA ILE A 85 17.46 -9.91 7.84
C ILE A 85 18.83 -10.52 8.11
N SER A 86 19.15 -11.59 7.38
CA SER A 86 20.44 -12.27 7.44
C SER A 86 20.87 -12.69 6.04
N GLN A 87 22.17 -12.69 5.77
CA GLN A 87 22.73 -13.27 4.55
C GLN A 87 22.95 -14.79 4.66
N GLN A 88 22.71 -15.36 5.84
CA GLN A 88 22.72 -16.81 6.03
C GLN A 88 21.39 -17.41 5.58
N GLU A 89 21.45 -18.66 5.12
CA GLU A 89 20.28 -19.45 4.80
C GLU A 89 19.62 -19.98 6.10
N ILE A 90 18.56 -19.29 6.53
CA ILE A 90 17.82 -19.56 7.77
C ILE A 90 16.34 -19.79 7.47
N TYR A 91 15.77 -20.87 8.02
CA TYR A 91 14.35 -21.26 7.88
C TYR A 91 13.62 -21.42 9.23
N ASP A 92 14.26 -21.03 10.34
CA ASP A 92 13.71 -21.14 11.70
C ASP A 92 13.27 -19.77 12.25
N ARG A 93 12.59 -19.76 13.41
CA ARG A 93 12.24 -18.52 14.16
C ARG A 93 11.52 -17.45 13.34
N GLY A 94 10.73 -17.90 12.36
CA GLY A 94 9.97 -17.04 11.46
C GLY A 94 10.78 -16.44 10.31
N PHE A 95 12.03 -16.84 10.12
CA PHE A 95 12.80 -16.54 8.92
C PHE A 95 12.37 -17.41 7.75
N GLU A 96 12.45 -16.83 6.55
CA GLU A 96 12.33 -17.51 5.27
C GLU A 96 13.49 -17.04 4.39
N TYR A 97 14.22 -17.98 3.79
CA TYR A 97 15.30 -17.67 2.85
C TYR A 97 14.76 -17.44 1.44
N TYR A 98 15.12 -16.30 0.84
CA TYR A 98 14.76 -15.92 -0.52
C TYR A 98 15.96 -16.14 -1.43
N THR A 99 16.04 -17.31 -2.07
CA THR A 99 17.17 -17.69 -2.93
C THR A 99 17.44 -16.66 -4.04
N ASN A 100 16.40 -16.05 -4.61
CA ASN A 100 16.54 -15.03 -5.66
C ASN A 100 17.12 -13.71 -5.15
N LEU A 101 17.06 -13.46 -3.84
CA LEU A 101 17.65 -12.29 -3.19
C LEU A 101 18.96 -12.65 -2.46
N GLY A 102 19.19 -13.91 -2.12
CA GLY A 102 20.35 -14.34 -1.33
C GLY A 102 20.28 -13.96 0.15
N ILE A 103 19.08 -13.71 0.70
CA ILE A 103 18.87 -13.31 2.11
C ILE A 103 17.69 -14.03 2.76
N SER A 104 17.82 -14.26 4.07
CA SER A 104 16.72 -14.62 4.96
C SER A 104 16.08 -13.39 5.55
N ILE A 105 14.74 -13.34 5.51
CA ILE A 105 13.95 -12.23 6.05
C ILE A 105 13.03 -12.77 7.15
N GLN A 106 13.09 -12.20 8.34
CA GLN A 106 12.18 -12.56 9.43
C GLN A 106 10.77 -12.03 9.14
N GLY A 107 9.76 -12.87 9.38
CA GLY A 107 8.36 -12.49 9.26
C GLY A 107 8.02 -11.25 10.07
N ALA A 108 7.30 -10.32 9.43
CA ALA A 108 6.81 -9.08 10.03
C ALA A 108 5.30 -8.94 9.80
N ASP A 109 4.62 -8.21 10.68
CA ASP A 109 3.21 -7.92 10.50
C ASP A 109 2.96 -6.97 9.31
N ALA A 110 1.69 -6.81 8.91
CA ALA A 110 1.32 -5.98 7.76
C ALA A 110 1.76 -4.51 7.92
N ARG A 111 1.70 -3.96 9.14
CA ARG A 111 2.10 -2.57 9.40
C ARG A 111 3.60 -2.40 9.19
N ARG A 112 4.41 -3.27 9.80
CA ARG A 112 5.88 -3.22 9.69
C ARG A 112 6.36 -3.54 8.27
N THR A 113 5.70 -4.48 7.60
CA THR A 113 5.97 -4.78 6.19
C THR A 113 5.66 -3.58 5.29
N LEU A 114 4.51 -2.90 5.50
CA LEU A 114 4.16 -1.71 4.72
C LEU A 114 5.08 -0.52 5.00
N LYS A 115 5.54 -0.34 6.24
CA LYS A 115 6.57 0.65 6.57
C LYS A 115 7.86 0.40 5.79
N GLU A 116 8.29 -0.86 5.71
CA GLU A 116 9.48 -1.20 4.94
C GLU A 116 9.27 -0.95 3.44
N ILE A 117 8.10 -1.29 2.90
CA ILE A 117 7.75 -0.98 1.51
C ILE A 117 7.87 0.52 1.23
N ILE A 118 7.28 1.37 2.10
CA ILE A 118 7.34 2.83 1.96
C ILE A 118 8.79 3.34 2.07
N ASN A 119 9.58 2.80 3.00
CA ASN A 119 11.00 3.13 3.16
C ASN A 119 11.78 2.89 1.87
N ILE A 120 11.62 1.71 1.23
CA ILE A 120 12.29 1.41 -0.04
C ILE A 120 11.80 2.31 -1.18
N ILE A 121 10.50 2.60 -1.25
CA ILE A 121 9.95 3.53 -2.24
C ILE A 121 10.60 4.92 -2.13
N GLN A 122 10.75 5.43 -0.91
CA GLN A 122 11.38 6.72 -0.65
C GLN A 122 12.87 6.71 -1.02
N ILE A 123 13.63 5.68 -0.61
CA ILE A 123 15.07 5.54 -0.95
C ILE A 123 15.30 5.54 -2.46
N LYS A 124 14.40 4.94 -3.22
CA LYS A 124 14.50 4.86 -4.68
C LYS A 124 13.84 6.01 -5.43
N ASN A 125 13.22 6.96 -4.73
CA ASN A 125 12.41 8.02 -5.31
C ASN A 125 11.36 7.48 -6.31
N TYR A 126 10.75 6.35 -5.97
CA TYR A 126 9.64 5.79 -6.75
C TYR A 126 8.33 6.44 -6.33
N SER A 127 7.34 6.42 -7.23
CA SER A 127 5.95 6.68 -6.84
C SER A 127 5.22 5.38 -6.56
N MET A 128 4.29 5.41 -5.60
CA MET A 128 3.41 4.29 -5.30
C MET A 128 1.98 4.75 -5.08
N GLU A 129 1.04 4.10 -5.75
CA GLU A 129 -0.39 4.18 -5.43
C GLU A 129 -0.83 2.83 -4.85
N LEU A 130 -1.50 2.85 -3.71
CA LEU A 130 -1.93 1.65 -3.01
C LEU A 130 -3.38 1.76 -2.57
N LYS A 131 -4.19 0.76 -2.94
CA LYS A 131 -5.58 0.63 -2.51
C LYS A 131 -5.71 -0.56 -1.58
N ILE A 132 -6.09 -0.32 -0.33
CA ILE A 132 -6.16 -1.33 0.72
C ILE A 132 -7.60 -1.46 1.18
N LYS A 133 -8.12 -2.69 1.20
CA LYS A 133 -9.37 -3.02 1.89
C LYS A 133 -9.05 -3.51 3.30
N LEU A 134 -9.50 -2.78 4.30
CA LEU A 134 -9.41 -3.18 5.70
C LEU A 134 -10.41 -4.30 6.02
N ARG A 135 -10.24 -4.91 7.19
CA ARG A 135 -11.14 -5.98 7.67
C ARG A 135 -12.58 -5.52 7.91
N ASN A 136 -12.77 -4.24 8.22
CA ASN A 136 -14.09 -3.60 8.40
C ASN A 136 -14.70 -3.11 7.06
N ASP A 137 -14.21 -3.63 5.93
CA ASP A 137 -14.60 -3.24 4.57
C ASP A 137 -14.29 -1.78 4.16
N GLU A 138 -13.68 -0.98 5.04
CA GLU A 138 -13.16 0.35 4.69
C GLU A 138 -12.08 0.23 3.61
N VAL A 139 -12.15 1.09 2.59
CA VAL A 139 -11.16 1.14 1.51
C VAL A 139 -10.31 2.40 1.67
N ILE A 140 -9.01 2.21 1.84
CA ILE A 140 -8.01 3.26 1.93
C ILE A 140 -7.31 3.42 0.59
N HIS A 141 -7.11 4.65 0.17
CA HIS A 141 -6.31 5.03 -0.98
C HIS A 141 -5.10 5.80 -0.48
N PHE A 142 -3.90 5.30 -0.76
CA PHE A 142 -2.63 5.90 -0.35
C PHE A 142 -1.79 6.20 -1.59
N ILE A 143 -1.13 7.36 -1.61
CA ILE A 143 -0.19 7.75 -2.66
C ILE A 143 1.07 8.35 -2.02
N ILE A 144 2.22 8.01 -2.59
CA ILE A 144 3.54 8.59 -2.27
C ILE A 144 4.38 8.72 -3.53
#